data_AF-A0A7D9DRI8-F1
#
_entry.id   AF-A0A7D9DRI8-F1
#
_cell.length_a   1.000
_cell.length_b   1.000
_cell.length_c   1.000
_cell.angle_alpha   90.00
_cell.angle_beta   90.00
_cell.angle_gamma   90.00
#
_symmetry.space_group_name_H-M   'P 1'
#
loop_
_entity.id
_entity.type
_entity.pdbx_description
1 polymer ?
#
loop_
_entity_poly.entity_id
_entity_poly.type
_entity_poly.pdbx_seq_one_letter_code
_entity_poly.pdbx_strand_id
1 'polypeptide(L)'
;MAMNTWTVALLRYGAAVLKWTKDEIAAMDHKTRKLMTLYGALHPRSDIHRLYLPREKGGRGLISYEGCIRTEENSLGWYVKNSVEPLLQQVAKTGVIETERCETKENFKKKAVEELEKAWIDKKMYEQYNRDLDKEVDREKTWWWLKKGDLKPETEALLCAAQEQALRTNYVKFHIDRTVESPLCRLCGEKGEHITHLISECKKLAQKEYKRRHDNVARICDHVIECRRPDIVVVLKKEKECMIIDIAVPGDCRIGIKETEKVEKYEELKRETRKIWAMKKVEVIPIVVSALGAVSNKLDKWIEKLGIHIRIELLQKTALLGTARILRRSLES
;
A
#
# COMPACT_ATOMS: atom_id res chain seq x y z
N MET A 1 6.78 -6.93 12.70
CA MET A 1 5.86 -8.07 12.93
C MET A 1 6.54 -9.01 13.93
N ALA A 2 5.94 -9.29 15.08
CA ALA A 2 6.58 -10.09 16.14
C ALA A 2 7.05 -11.48 15.65
N MET A 3 6.34 -12.09 14.70
CA MET A 3 6.74 -13.37 14.09
C MET A 3 8.14 -13.35 13.45
N ASN A 4 8.53 -12.26 12.79
CA ASN A 4 9.86 -12.12 12.18
C ASN A 4 10.98 -12.05 13.22
N THR A 5 10.66 -11.69 14.47
CA THR A 5 11.63 -11.51 15.54
C THR A 5 11.79 -12.79 16.35
N TRP A 6 10.68 -13.45 16.69
CA TRP A 6 10.70 -14.60 17.60
C TRP A 6 10.76 -15.94 16.88
N THR A 7 9.84 -16.20 15.95
CA THR A 7 9.73 -17.49 15.25
C THR A 7 10.90 -17.72 14.29
N VAL A 8 11.27 -16.68 13.55
CA VAL A 8 12.37 -16.74 12.59
C VAL A 8 13.72 -16.90 13.28
N ALA A 9 13.92 -16.32 14.47
CA ALA A 9 15.18 -16.46 15.21
C ALA A 9 15.49 -17.92 15.56
N LEU A 10 14.50 -18.67 16.03
CA LEU A 10 14.65 -20.11 16.31
C LEU A 10 15.02 -20.90 15.06
N LEU A 11 14.36 -20.60 13.93
CA LEU A 11 14.66 -21.28 12.67
C LEU A 11 16.05 -20.97 12.14
N ARG A 12 16.57 -19.75 12.31
CA ARG A 12 17.93 -19.40 11.89
C ARG A 12 18.98 -20.26 12.58
N TYR A 13 18.83 -20.53 13.87
CA TYR A 13 19.74 -21.42 14.59
C TYR A 13 19.71 -22.85 14.03
N GLY A 14 18.53 -23.35 13.67
CA GLY A 14 18.36 -24.70 13.14
C GLY A 14 18.64 -24.84 11.65
N ALA A 15 18.66 -23.76 10.88
CA ALA A 15 18.72 -23.79 9.40
C ALA A 15 20.02 -24.44 8.87
N ALA A 16 21.14 -24.21 9.55
CA ALA A 16 22.46 -24.72 9.16
C ALA A 16 22.77 -26.13 9.69
N VAL A 17 22.02 -26.58 10.70
CA VAL A 17 22.36 -27.77 11.49
C VAL A 17 21.40 -28.92 11.20
N LEU A 18 20.12 -28.60 10.98
CA LEU A 18 19.06 -29.57 10.74
C LEU A 18 18.77 -29.69 9.24
N LYS A 19 18.55 -30.92 8.77
CA LYS A 19 18.06 -31.16 7.42
C LYS A 19 16.57 -30.91 7.36
N TRP A 20 16.17 -29.73 6.91
CA TRP A 20 14.77 -29.38 6.69
C TRP A 20 14.29 -29.91 5.34
N THR A 21 13.18 -30.65 5.35
CA THR A 21 12.54 -31.05 4.10
C THR A 21 11.68 -29.91 3.56
N LYS A 22 11.49 -29.86 2.23
CA LYS A 22 10.63 -28.85 1.59
C LYS A 22 9.19 -28.92 2.11
N ASP A 23 8.71 -30.12 2.42
CA ASP A 23 7.34 -30.34 2.90
C ASP A 23 7.15 -29.81 4.33
N GLU A 24 8.13 -29.98 5.23
CA GLU A 24 8.09 -29.41 6.57
C GLU A 24 8.06 -27.88 6.53
N ILE A 25 8.91 -27.27 5.69
CA ILE A 25 8.96 -25.82 5.50
C ILE A 25 7.60 -25.32 4.98
N ALA A 26 7.06 -25.97 3.95
CA ALA A 26 5.76 -25.62 3.38
C ALA A 26 4.62 -25.77 4.39
N ALA A 27 4.64 -26.82 5.22
CA ALA A 27 3.64 -27.06 6.25
C ALA A 27 3.64 -25.96 7.32
N MET A 28 4.82 -25.51 7.75
CA MET A 28 4.94 -24.37 8.69
C MET A 28 4.37 -23.08 8.08
N ASP A 29 4.69 -22.80 6.82
CA ASP A 29 4.19 -21.63 6.12
C ASP A 29 2.66 -21.69 5.95
N HIS A 30 2.12 -22.87 5.63
CA HIS A 30 0.67 -23.11 5.58
C HIS A 30 -0.02 -22.86 6.92
N LYS A 31 0.56 -23.38 8.02
CA LYS A 31 0.01 -23.18 9.37
C LYS A 31 0.01 -21.70 9.75
N THR A 32 1.08 -20.98 9.42
CA THR A 32 1.20 -19.54 9.67
C THR A 32 0.13 -18.76 8.92
N ARG A 33 -0.05 -19.01 7.62
CA ARG A 33 -1.10 -18.38 6.82
C ARG A 33 -2.51 -18.71 7.34
N LYS A 34 -2.76 -19.96 7.73
CA LYS A 34 -4.05 -20.39 8.31
C LYS A 34 -4.37 -19.62 9.59
N LEU A 35 -3.40 -19.45 10.49
CA LEU A 35 -3.57 -18.65 11.70
C LEU A 35 -3.82 -17.18 11.38
N MET A 36 -3.04 -16.60 10.47
CA MET A 36 -3.25 -15.21 10.04
C MET A 36 -4.65 -14.99 9.45
N THR A 37 -5.15 -15.95 8.67
CA THR A 37 -6.52 -15.89 8.14
C THR A 37 -7.58 -16.03 9.22
N LEU A 38 -7.39 -16.95 10.17
CA LEU A 38 -8.30 -17.13 11.30
C LEU A 38 -8.44 -15.85 12.13
N TYR A 39 -7.34 -15.14 12.37
CA TYR A 39 -7.31 -13.88 13.11
C TYR A 39 -7.51 -12.62 12.23
N GLY A 40 -7.91 -12.78 10.97
CA GLY A 40 -8.23 -11.67 10.07
C GLY A 40 -7.03 -10.86 9.55
N ALA A 41 -5.79 -11.22 9.87
CA ALA A 41 -4.57 -10.55 9.43
C ALA A 41 -4.16 -10.85 7.97
N LEU A 42 -4.79 -11.86 7.34
CA LEU A 42 -4.60 -12.24 5.95
C LEU A 42 -5.93 -12.67 5.32
N HIS A 43 -6.31 -12.07 4.19
CA HIS A 43 -7.50 -12.49 3.47
C HIS A 43 -7.26 -13.87 2.79
N PRO A 44 -8.22 -14.81 2.80
CA PRO A 44 -8.01 -16.17 2.29
C PRO A 44 -7.57 -16.26 0.82
N ARG A 45 -7.94 -15.25 0.01
CA ARG A 45 -7.60 -15.16 -1.42
C ARG A 45 -6.49 -14.16 -1.72
N SER A 46 -5.84 -13.62 -0.69
CA SER A 46 -4.70 -12.71 -0.90
C SER A 46 -3.48 -13.44 -1.45
N ASP A 47 -2.64 -12.71 -2.16
CA ASP A 47 -1.45 -13.29 -2.74
C ASP A 47 -0.37 -13.62 -1.70
N ILE A 48 0.23 -14.79 -1.91
CA ILE A 48 1.26 -15.32 -1.04
C ILE A 48 2.60 -14.60 -1.27
N HIS A 49 2.96 -14.23 -2.50
CA HIS A 49 4.22 -13.52 -2.77
C HIS A 49 4.21 -12.13 -2.13
N ARG A 50 3.07 -11.42 -2.19
CA ARG A 50 2.91 -10.14 -1.51
C ARG A 50 3.09 -10.23 0.00
N LEU A 51 2.68 -11.34 0.62
CA LEU A 51 2.88 -11.57 2.05
C LEU A 51 4.38 -11.49 2.41
N TYR A 52 5.24 -12.05 1.56
CA TYR A 52 6.68 -12.12 1.79
C TYR A 52 7.48 -10.96 1.18
N LEU A 53 6.89 -10.23 0.23
CA LEU A 53 7.51 -9.06 -0.37
C LEU A 53 7.77 -7.96 0.69
N PRO A 54 8.88 -7.19 0.59
CA PRO A 54 9.13 -6.08 1.49
C PRO A 54 8.04 -5.00 1.45
N ARG A 55 7.79 -4.36 2.60
CA ARG A 55 6.78 -3.30 2.73
C ARG A 55 7.05 -2.10 1.82
N GLU A 56 8.32 -1.80 1.57
CA GLU A 56 8.76 -0.71 0.68
C GLU A 56 8.41 -0.94 -0.79
N LYS A 57 8.16 -2.20 -1.17
CA LYS A 57 7.71 -2.60 -2.51
C LYS A 57 6.22 -2.97 -2.54
N GLY A 58 5.45 -2.58 -1.53
CA GLY A 58 4.00 -2.86 -1.45
C GLY A 58 3.61 -4.21 -0.87
N GLY A 59 4.59 -4.96 -0.34
CA GLY A 59 4.36 -6.22 0.35
C GLY A 59 3.98 -6.09 1.83
N ARG A 60 3.84 -7.23 2.53
CA ARG A 60 3.52 -7.27 3.97
C ARG A 60 4.76 -7.44 4.86
N GLY A 61 5.90 -7.81 4.26
CA GLY A 61 7.20 -7.94 4.93
C GLY A 61 7.31 -9.11 5.90
N LEU A 62 6.50 -10.17 5.74
CA LEU A 62 6.73 -11.42 6.46
C LEU A 62 7.96 -12.13 5.87
N ILE A 63 8.76 -12.77 6.69
CA ILE A 63 9.86 -13.61 6.18
C ILE A 63 9.31 -15.02 5.97
N SER A 64 9.41 -15.58 4.76
CA SER A 64 9.05 -16.98 4.52
C SER A 64 10.06 -17.90 5.21
N TYR A 65 9.60 -19.08 5.64
CA TYR A 65 10.51 -20.04 6.27
C TYR A 65 11.56 -20.53 5.28
N GLU A 66 11.16 -20.80 4.03
CA GLU A 66 12.08 -21.15 2.95
C GLU A 66 13.10 -20.04 2.71
N GLY A 67 12.65 -18.79 2.60
CA GLY A 67 13.53 -17.64 2.38
C GLY A 67 14.51 -17.43 3.52
N CYS A 68 14.09 -17.68 4.76
CA CYS A 68 14.96 -17.65 5.93
C CYS A 68 16.06 -18.72 5.83
N ILE A 69 15.69 -19.98 5.64
CA ILE A 69 16.63 -21.11 5.60
C ILE A 69 17.63 -20.91 4.46
N ARG A 70 17.16 -20.62 3.24
CA ARG A 70 18.03 -20.39 2.08
C ARG A 70 18.98 -19.21 2.27
N THR A 71 18.54 -18.16 2.96
CA THR A 71 19.42 -17.01 3.26
C THR A 71 20.53 -17.40 4.23
N GLU A 72 20.24 -18.22 5.23
CA GLU A 72 21.25 -18.68 6.19
C GLU A 72 22.20 -19.72 5.56
N GLU A 73 21.68 -20.66 4.77
CA GLU A 73 22.50 -21.60 3.98
C GLU A 73 23.46 -20.86 3.05
N ASN A 74 22.98 -19.86 2.31
CA ASN A 74 23.82 -19.03 1.46
C ASN A 74 24.88 -18.25 2.28
N SER A 75 24.50 -17.70 3.44
CA SER A 75 25.42 -16.93 4.29
C SER A 75 26.52 -17.82 4.86
N LEU A 76 26.17 -19.04 5.29
CA LEU A 76 27.11 -20.03 5.81
C LEU A 76 28.04 -20.53 4.71
N GLY A 77 27.50 -20.91 3.55
CA GLY A 77 28.29 -21.34 2.40
C GLY A 77 29.24 -20.25 1.92
N TRP A 78 28.80 -18.99 1.90
CA TRP A 78 29.66 -17.85 1.59
C TRP A 78 30.76 -17.66 2.65
N TYR A 79 30.45 -17.80 3.94
CA TYR A 79 31.45 -17.70 5.02
C TYR A 79 32.51 -18.79 4.93
N VAL A 80 32.08 -20.05 4.75
CA VAL A 80 32.99 -21.21 4.62
C VAL A 80 33.89 -21.06 3.39
N LYS A 81 33.32 -20.65 2.25
CA LYS A 81 34.06 -20.40 0.99
C LYS A 81 35.17 -19.36 1.14
N ASN A 82 34.91 -18.29 1.89
CA ASN A 82 35.85 -17.19 2.05
C ASN A 82 36.72 -17.30 3.32
N SER A 83 36.62 -18.41 4.06
CA SER A 83 37.38 -18.59 5.28
C SER A 83 38.84 -18.98 5.00
N VAL A 84 39.75 -18.41 5.79
CA VAL A 84 41.17 -18.75 5.81
C VAL A 84 41.49 -19.92 6.74
N GLU A 85 40.53 -20.35 7.56
CA GLU A 85 40.76 -21.37 8.58
C GLU A 85 40.90 -22.77 7.95
N PRO A 86 41.98 -23.52 8.25
CA PRO A 86 42.23 -24.83 7.64
C PRO A 86 41.09 -25.83 7.83
N LEU A 87 40.43 -25.82 8.99
CA LEU A 87 39.29 -26.70 9.28
C LEU A 87 38.09 -26.39 8.38
N LEU A 88 37.76 -25.11 8.21
CA LEU A 88 36.64 -24.68 7.37
C LEU A 88 36.91 -24.93 5.88
N GLN A 89 38.17 -24.84 5.44
CA GLN A 89 38.56 -25.23 4.09
C GLN A 89 38.42 -26.73 3.84
N GLN A 90 38.65 -27.58 4.85
CA GLN A 90 38.36 -29.01 4.73
C GLN A 90 36.86 -29.27 4.69
N VAL A 91 36.07 -28.58 5.52
CA VAL A 91 34.60 -28.67 5.48
C VAL A 91 34.07 -28.28 4.10
N ALA A 92 34.59 -27.24 3.46
CA ALA A 92 34.24 -26.87 2.09
C ALA A 92 34.42 -28.03 1.09
N LYS A 93 35.51 -28.81 1.23
CA LYS A 93 35.81 -29.96 0.37
C LYS A 93 34.90 -31.16 0.62
N THR A 94 34.31 -31.30 1.81
CA THR A 94 33.39 -32.41 2.11
C THR A 94 32.07 -32.33 1.34
N GLY A 95 31.72 -31.16 0.80
CA GLY A 95 30.45 -30.93 0.10
C GLY A 95 29.21 -30.98 1.01
N VAL A 96 29.38 -31.05 2.33
CA VAL A 96 28.27 -31.05 3.31
C VAL A 96 27.54 -29.70 3.30
N ILE A 97 28.27 -28.62 3.04
CA ILE A 97 27.73 -27.26 2.88
C ILE A 97 27.90 -26.87 1.41
N GLU A 98 26.82 -26.46 0.77
CA GLU A 98 26.86 -25.90 -0.57
C GLU A 98 27.67 -24.59 -0.55
N THR A 99 28.73 -24.49 -1.35
CA THR A 99 29.64 -23.32 -1.40
C THR A 99 29.83 -22.77 -2.82
N GLU A 100 29.46 -23.51 -3.86
CA GLU A 100 29.72 -23.11 -5.24
C GLU A 100 28.82 -21.95 -5.65
N ARG A 101 27.52 -22.07 -5.35
CA ARG A 101 26.47 -21.12 -5.74
C ARG A 101 26.23 -19.98 -4.74
N CYS A 102 27.09 -19.85 -3.73
CA CYS A 102 26.91 -18.85 -2.69
C CYS A 102 27.39 -17.48 -3.12
N GLU A 103 26.59 -16.46 -2.79
CA GLU A 103 26.86 -15.06 -3.05
C GLU A 103 26.82 -14.25 -1.75
N THR A 104 27.21 -12.98 -1.82
CA THR A 104 27.08 -12.09 -0.66
C THR A 104 25.62 -12.02 -0.20
N LYS A 105 25.41 -11.90 1.12
CA LYS A 105 24.07 -11.84 1.72
C LYS A 105 23.20 -10.73 1.12
N GLU A 106 23.80 -9.62 0.71
CA GLU A 106 23.12 -8.48 0.08
C GLU A 106 22.63 -8.83 -1.33
N ASN A 107 23.49 -9.42 -2.16
CA ASN A 107 23.13 -9.84 -3.52
C ASN A 107 22.04 -10.90 -3.51
N PHE A 108 22.17 -11.90 -2.62
CA PHE A 108 21.18 -12.97 -2.48
C PHE A 108 19.80 -12.41 -2.11
N LYS A 109 19.74 -11.51 -1.13
CA LYS A 109 18.49 -10.86 -0.73
C LYS A 109 17.89 -10.03 -1.86
N LYS A 110 18.72 -9.29 -2.60
CA LYS A 110 18.25 -8.46 -3.73
C LYS A 110 17.61 -9.33 -4.81
N LYS A 111 18.28 -10.41 -5.23
CA LYS A 111 17.75 -11.38 -6.20
C LYS A 111 16.44 -12.01 -5.73
N ALA A 112 16.39 -12.48 -4.48
CA ALA A 112 15.17 -13.08 -3.92
C ALA A 112 13.98 -12.10 -3.92
N VAL A 113 14.22 -10.83 -3.61
CA VAL A 113 13.18 -9.78 -3.66
C VAL A 113 12.75 -9.50 -5.10
N GLU A 114 13.66 -9.45 -6.06
CA GLU A 114 13.35 -9.27 -7.49
C GLU A 114 12.54 -10.45 -8.05
N GLU A 115 12.88 -11.69 -7.68
CA GLU A 115 12.12 -12.89 -8.04
C GLU A 115 10.70 -12.86 -7.47
N LEU A 116 10.54 -12.50 -6.19
CA LEU A 116 9.24 -12.35 -5.55
C LEU A 116 8.41 -11.23 -6.19
N GLU A 117 9.03 -10.10 -6.52
CA GLU A 117 8.37 -8.98 -7.17
C GLU A 117 7.88 -9.35 -8.57
N LYS A 118 8.69 -10.06 -9.37
CA LYS A 118 8.28 -10.59 -10.66
C LYS A 118 7.13 -11.58 -10.51
N ALA A 119 7.25 -12.56 -9.61
CA ALA A 119 6.19 -13.54 -9.36
C ALA A 119 4.88 -12.92 -8.86
N TRP A 120 4.97 -11.78 -8.16
CA TRP A 120 3.81 -11.00 -7.75
C TRP A 120 3.17 -10.23 -8.91
N ILE A 121 3.99 -9.57 -9.73
CA ILE A 121 3.53 -8.76 -10.89
C ILE A 121 2.97 -9.63 -12.00
N ASP A 122 3.59 -10.77 -12.31
CA ASP A 122 3.20 -11.67 -13.40
C ASP A 122 1.78 -12.26 -13.23
N LYS A 123 1.20 -12.16 -12.03
CA LYS A 123 -0.19 -12.54 -11.80
C LYS A 123 -1.13 -11.51 -12.41
N LYS A 124 -1.87 -11.94 -13.44
CA LYS A 124 -2.79 -11.17 -14.29
C LYS A 124 -3.69 -10.12 -13.57
N MET A 125 -4.18 -10.41 -12.36
CA MET A 125 -5.03 -9.50 -11.58
C MET A 125 -4.24 -8.43 -10.79
N TYR A 126 -3.01 -8.72 -10.39
CA TYR A 126 -2.16 -7.81 -9.59
C TYR A 126 -1.42 -6.82 -10.48
N GLU A 127 -1.02 -7.30 -11.67
CA GLU A 127 -0.55 -6.45 -12.76
C GLU A 127 -1.56 -5.34 -13.06
N GLN A 128 -2.87 -5.59 -12.90
CA GLN A 128 -3.90 -4.58 -13.16
C GLN A 128 -3.79 -3.39 -12.21
N TYR A 129 -3.65 -3.58 -10.89
CA TYR A 129 -3.46 -2.45 -9.97
C TYR A 129 -2.21 -1.63 -10.33
N ASN A 130 -1.08 -2.30 -10.58
CA ASN A 130 0.17 -1.61 -10.94
C ASN A 130 0.15 -0.95 -12.32
N ARG A 131 -0.61 -1.47 -13.29
CA ARG A 131 -0.85 -0.85 -14.61
C ARG A 131 -1.81 0.33 -14.53
N ASP A 132 -2.82 0.21 -13.68
CA ASP A 132 -3.88 1.22 -13.51
C ASP A 132 -3.42 2.40 -12.63
N LEU A 133 -2.27 2.27 -11.93
CA LEU A 133 -1.66 3.40 -11.24
C LEU A 133 -1.29 4.51 -12.22
N ASP A 134 -1.69 5.73 -11.88
CA ASP A 134 -1.37 6.93 -12.66
C ASP A 134 0.16 7.11 -12.81
N LYS A 135 0.60 7.64 -13.95
CA LYS A 135 2.03 7.97 -14.19
C LYS A 135 2.51 9.04 -13.22
N GLU A 136 1.60 9.86 -12.71
CA GLU A 136 1.90 10.91 -11.73
C GLU A 136 1.95 10.38 -10.27
N VAL A 137 1.87 9.06 -10.04
CA VAL A 137 1.99 8.49 -8.68
C VAL A 137 3.44 8.37 -8.23
N ASP A 138 3.70 8.79 -7.00
CA ASP A 138 4.92 8.47 -6.27
C ASP A 138 4.89 7.02 -5.78
N ARG A 139 5.61 6.14 -6.46
CA ARG A 139 5.63 4.70 -6.15
C ARG A 139 6.25 4.38 -4.79
N GLU A 140 7.19 5.18 -4.32
CA GLU A 140 7.84 4.94 -3.04
C GLU A 140 6.91 5.35 -1.88
N LYS A 141 6.35 6.56 -1.97
CA LYS A 141 5.46 7.10 -0.93
C LYS A 141 4.13 6.40 -0.86
N THR A 142 3.65 5.85 -1.96
CA THR A 142 2.43 5.03 -2.01
C THR A 142 2.44 3.90 -0.99
N TRP A 143 3.60 3.36 -0.62
CA TRP A 143 3.71 2.27 0.35
C TRP A 143 4.02 2.72 1.79
N TRP A 144 4.11 4.02 2.06
CA TRP A 144 4.45 4.52 3.40
C TRP A 144 3.42 4.14 4.45
N TRP A 145 2.15 4.00 4.09
CA TRP A 145 1.12 3.51 5.00
C TRP A 145 1.37 2.05 5.47
N LEU A 146 2.04 1.22 4.66
CA LEU A 146 2.49 -0.10 5.09
C LEU A 146 3.68 0.00 6.03
N LYS A 147 4.61 0.94 5.82
CA LYS A 147 5.82 1.07 6.65
C LYS A 147 5.56 1.78 7.99
N LYS A 148 4.72 2.81 8.00
CA LYS A 148 4.57 3.80 9.08
C LYS A 148 3.12 4.13 9.45
N GLY A 149 2.12 3.56 8.77
CA GLY A 149 0.71 3.95 8.95
C GLY A 149 0.04 3.42 10.22
N ASP A 150 0.64 2.47 10.94
CA ASP A 150 0.09 1.84 12.15
C ASP A 150 -1.40 1.47 12.03
N LEU A 151 -1.73 0.70 11.00
CA LEU A 151 -3.06 0.15 10.80
C LEU A 151 -3.23 -1.15 11.58
N LYS A 152 -4.46 -1.42 12.03
CA LYS A 152 -4.80 -2.73 12.59
C LYS A 152 -4.58 -3.83 11.54
N PRO A 153 -4.07 -5.02 11.90
CA PRO A 153 -3.77 -6.09 10.94
C PRO A 153 -4.93 -6.46 10.03
N GLU A 154 -6.16 -6.44 10.53
CA GLU A 154 -7.38 -6.75 9.78
C GLU A 154 -7.73 -5.66 8.77
N THR A 155 -7.40 -4.42 9.09
CA THR A 155 -7.60 -3.28 8.18
C THR A 155 -6.57 -3.31 7.07
N GLU A 156 -5.31 -3.55 7.41
CA GLU A 156 -4.23 -3.75 6.42
C GLU A 156 -4.57 -4.93 5.49
N ALA A 157 -5.03 -6.06 6.03
CA ALA A 157 -5.44 -7.23 5.25
C ALA A 157 -6.58 -6.92 4.27
N LEU A 158 -7.61 -6.20 4.72
CA LEU A 158 -8.74 -5.80 3.88
C LEU A 158 -8.31 -4.88 2.74
N LEU A 159 -7.48 -3.88 3.04
CA LEU A 159 -7.00 -2.92 2.04
C LEU A 159 -6.06 -3.59 1.03
N CYS A 160 -5.18 -4.48 1.50
CA CYS A 160 -4.38 -5.31 0.62
C CYS A 160 -5.29 -6.13 -0.29
N ALA A 161 -6.25 -6.89 0.25
CA ALA A 161 -7.19 -7.67 -0.55
C ALA A 161 -8.01 -6.83 -1.56
N ALA A 162 -8.31 -5.57 -1.23
CA ALA A 162 -8.98 -4.64 -2.12
C ALA A 162 -8.11 -4.28 -3.34
N GLN A 163 -6.83 -3.94 -3.11
CA GLN A 163 -5.87 -3.66 -4.19
C GLN A 163 -5.65 -4.89 -5.10
N GLU A 164 -5.74 -6.07 -4.52
CA GLU A 164 -5.55 -7.36 -5.20
C GLU A 164 -6.79 -7.85 -5.95
N GLN A 165 -7.90 -7.09 -5.88
CA GLN A 165 -9.22 -7.51 -6.35
C GLN A 165 -9.67 -8.87 -5.78
N ALA A 166 -9.14 -9.26 -4.62
CA ALA A 166 -9.43 -10.54 -3.97
C ALA A 166 -10.78 -10.55 -3.24
N LEU A 167 -11.39 -9.38 -3.06
CA LEU A 167 -12.69 -9.21 -2.43
C LEU A 167 -13.83 -9.65 -3.36
N ARG A 168 -14.85 -10.28 -2.78
CA ARG A 168 -16.00 -10.83 -3.51
C ARG A 168 -17.01 -9.77 -3.90
N THR A 169 -16.67 -8.97 -4.91
CA THR A 169 -17.64 -8.09 -5.54
C THR A 169 -18.56 -8.85 -6.51
N ASN A 170 -19.72 -8.30 -6.85
CA ASN A 170 -20.64 -8.91 -7.83
C ASN A 170 -19.97 -9.12 -9.19
N TYR A 171 -19.05 -8.24 -9.60
CA TYR A 171 -18.28 -8.44 -10.83
C TYR A 171 -17.46 -9.75 -10.78
N VAL A 172 -16.74 -9.99 -9.68
CA VAL A 172 -15.98 -11.23 -9.46
C VAL A 172 -16.93 -12.44 -9.35
N LYS A 173 -18.02 -12.30 -8.59
CA LYS A 173 -19.00 -13.37 -8.40
C LYS A 173 -19.69 -13.77 -9.71
N PHE A 174 -19.87 -12.83 -10.64
CA PHE A 174 -20.50 -13.06 -11.94
C PHE A 174 -19.51 -13.71 -12.92
N HIS A 175 -18.36 -13.07 -13.17
CA HIS A 175 -17.43 -13.52 -14.20
C HIS A 175 -16.56 -14.71 -13.79
N ILE A 176 -16.20 -14.82 -12.50
CA ILE A 176 -15.29 -15.85 -12.01
C ILE A 176 -16.06 -16.98 -11.33
N ASP A 177 -16.87 -16.64 -10.33
CA ASP A 177 -17.52 -17.67 -9.52
C ASP A 177 -18.81 -18.23 -10.15
N ARG A 178 -19.42 -17.48 -11.07
CA ARG A 178 -20.74 -17.76 -11.66
C ARG A 178 -21.84 -18.02 -10.60
N THR A 179 -21.76 -17.29 -9.49
CA THR A 179 -22.69 -17.43 -8.34
C THR A 179 -23.81 -16.38 -8.29
N VAL A 180 -23.73 -15.36 -9.14
CA VAL A 180 -24.74 -14.30 -9.22
C VAL A 180 -25.15 -14.11 -10.67
N GLU A 181 -26.35 -13.59 -10.89
CA GLU A 181 -26.94 -13.41 -12.22
C GLU A 181 -26.51 -12.11 -12.92
N SER A 182 -25.93 -11.16 -12.18
CA SER A 182 -25.54 -9.86 -12.74
C SER A 182 -24.24 -9.33 -12.13
N PRO A 183 -23.35 -8.71 -12.94
CA PRO A 183 -22.13 -8.07 -12.45
C PRO A 183 -22.39 -6.71 -11.82
N LEU A 184 -23.63 -6.22 -11.83
CA LEU A 184 -23.97 -4.86 -11.39
C LEU A 184 -23.80 -4.67 -9.87
N CYS A 185 -23.50 -3.42 -9.50
CA CYS A 185 -23.34 -2.97 -8.12
C CYS A 185 -24.55 -3.30 -7.27
N ARG A 186 -24.35 -4.01 -6.15
CA ARG A 186 -25.41 -4.37 -5.20
C ARG A 186 -26.10 -3.17 -4.57
N LEU A 187 -25.45 -2.01 -4.56
CA LEU A 187 -25.97 -0.79 -3.96
C LEU A 187 -26.76 0.05 -4.96
N CYS A 188 -26.18 0.38 -6.11
CA CYS A 188 -26.79 1.28 -7.09
C CYS A 188 -27.43 0.59 -8.30
N GLY A 189 -27.04 -0.64 -8.64
CA GLY A 189 -27.57 -1.37 -9.80
C GLY A 189 -27.19 -0.79 -11.17
N GLU A 190 -26.38 0.26 -11.26
CA GLU A 190 -26.13 0.96 -12.54
C GLU A 190 -24.85 0.50 -13.27
N LYS A 191 -23.76 0.27 -12.53
CA LYS A 191 -22.43 -0.06 -13.08
C LYS A 191 -21.93 -1.38 -12.50
N GLY A 192 -20.98 -2.02 -13.19
CA GLY A 192 -20.29 -3.21 -12.68
C GLY A 192 -19.67 -2.98 -11.30
N GLU A 193 -19.84 -3.94 -10.39
CA GLU A 193 -19.33 -3.84 -9.03
C GLU A 193 -17.82 -4.15 -8.98
N HIS A 194 -17.00 -3.15 -9.27
CA HIS A 194 -15.57 -3.22 -9.01
C HIS A 194 -15.23 -2.55 -7.67
N ILE A 195 -14.04 -2.83 -7.14
CA ILE A 195 -13.54 -2.14 -5.94
C ILE A 195 -13.46 -0.64 -6.18
N THR A 196 -12.94 -0.20 -7.33
CA THR A 196 -12.90 1.21 -7.74
C THR A 196 -14.28 1.86 -7.70
N HIS A 197 -15.31 1.14 -8.18
CA HIS A 197 -16.68 1.60 -8.14
C HIS A 197 -17.18 1.80 -6.70
N LEU A 198 -17.00 0.80 -5.82
CA LEU A 198 -17.44 0.86 -4.42
C LEU A 198 -16.72 1.93 -3.59
N ILE A 199 -15.44 2.20 -3.89
CA ILE A 199 -14.66 3.15 -3.08
C ILE A 199 -14.73 4.58 -3.61
N SER A 200 -15.13 4.80 -4.87
CA SER A 200 -14.97 6.14 -5.48
C SER A 200 -16.03 6.55 -6.51
N GLU A 201 -16.96 5.68 -6.93
CA GLU A 201 -17.90 6.01 -8.03
C GLU A 201 -19.36 5.71 -7.72
N CYS A 202 -19.66 4.86 -6.73
CA CYS A 202 -21.03 4.55 -6.37
C CYS A 202 -21.80 5.80 -5.87
N LYS A 203 -22.84 6.21 -6.61
CA LYS A 203 -23.68 7.38 -6.29
C LYS A 203 -24.34 7.28 -4.91
N LYS A 204 -24.77 6.09 -4.48
CA LYS A 204 -25.38 5.88 -3.16
C LYS A 204 -24.41 6.09 -1.99
N LEU A 205 -23.11 5.94 -2.23
CA LEU A 205 -22.07 6.13 -1.21
C LEU A 205 -21.48 7.55 -1.21
N ALA A 206 -21.64 8.29 -2.33
CA ALA A 206 -21.03 9.59 -2.54
C ALA A 206 -21.44 10.65 -1.49
N GLN A 207 -22.74 10.82 -1.25
CA GLN A 207 -23.25 11.92 -0.43
C GLN A 207 -22.96 11.76 1.08
N LYS A 208 -22.67 10.53 1.54
CA LYS A 208 -22.48 10.24 2.97
C LYS A 208 -21.08 9.72 3.26
N GLU A 209 -20.73 8.56 2.72
CA GLU A 209 -19.48 7.89 3.10
C GLU A 209 -18.26 8.53 2.46
N TYR A 210 -18.34 8.92 1.17
CA TYR A 210 -17.20 9.55 0.50
C TYR A 210 -16.94 10.95 1.07
N LYS A 211 -18.01 11.72 1.30
CA LYS A 211 -17.95 13.01 2.00
C LYS A 211 -17.29 12.86 3.37
N ARG A 212 -17.78 11.93 4.21
CA ARG A 212 -17.21 11.69 5.54
C ARG A 212 -15.72 11.33 5.51
N ARG A 213 -15.29 10.50 4.54
CA ARG A 213 -13.87 10.15 4.38
C ARG A 213 -13.04 11.39 4.02
N HIS A 214 -13.54 12.22 3.12
CA HIS A 214 -12.90 13.46 2.72
C HIS A 214 -12.81 14.44 3.91
N ASP A 215 -13.92 14.67 4.63
CA ASP A 215 -13.97 15.51 5.84
C ASP A 215 -12.95 15.05 6.91
N ASN A 216 -12.79 13.73 7.09
CA ASN A 216 -11.81 13.20 8.04
C ASN A 216 -10.36 13.49 7.64
N VAL A 217 -10.03 13.41 6.35
CA VAL A 217 -8.70 13.76 5.83
C VAL A 217 -8.47 15.27 5.98
N ALA A 218 -9.48 16.08 5.66
CA ALA A 218 -9.42 17.53 5.84
C ALA A 218 -9.16 17.94 7.29
N ARG A 219 -9.84 17.30 8.25
CA ARG A 219 -9.67 17.58 9.68
C ARG A 219 -8.25 17.35 10.21
N ILE A 220 -7.42 16.54 9.54
CA ILE A 220 -6.01 16.37 9.94
C ILE A 220 -5.15 17.51 9.43
N CYS A 221 -5.56 18.12 8.33
CA CYS A 221 -4.92 19.30 7.78
C CYS A 221 -5.39 20.61 8.45
N ASP A 222 -6.48 20.59 9.23
CA ASP A 222 -7.18 21.80 9.70
C ASP A 222 -7.50 21.93 11.19
N HIS A 223 -7.54 23.20 11.62
CA HIS A 223 -8.44 23.71 12.67
C HIS A 223 -9.70 24.37 12.01
N VAL A 224 -10.80 23.60 11.95
CA VAL A 224 -12.25 23.86 11.65
C VAL A 224 -12.72 25.15 10.91
N ILE A 225 -13.55 25.01 9.85
CA ILE A 225 -14.82 25.76 9.51
C ILE A 225 -15.59 25.07 8.33
N GLU A 226 -16.93 25.22 8.25
CA GLU A 226 -17.86 24.57 7.28
C GLU A 226 -18.11 25.29 5.92
N CYS A 227 -18.59 24.50 4.94
CA CYS A 227 -18.53 24.62 3.48
C CYS A 227 -19.45 25.64 2.74
N ARG A 228 -18.90 26.25 1.66
CA ARG A 228 -19.19 26.06 0.20
C ARG A 228 -17.96 26.50 -0.62
N ARG A 229 -16.80 26.38 0.05
CA ARG A 229 -15.51 27.06 -0.10
C ARG A 229 -14.46 25.99 -0.39
N PRO A 230 -13.31 26.32 -1.00
CA PRO A 230 -12.11 25.47 -0.87
C PRO A 230 -11.96 24.96 0.57
N ASP A 231 -11.49 23.73 0.73
CA ASP A 231 -11.43 23.06 2.04
C ASP A 231 -10.76 23.94 3.10
N ILE A 232 -9.68 24.63 2.71
CA ILE A 232 -8.93 25.55 3.58
C ILE A 232 -8.57 26.81 2.80
N VAL A 233 -8.68 27.98 3.45
CA VAL A 233 -8.06 29.21 2.96
C VAL A 233 -7.16 29.77 4.05
N VAL A 234 -5.86 29.83 3.78
CA VAL A 234 -4.87 30.42 4.68
C VAL A 234 -4.49 31.79 4.14
N VAL A 235 -4.69 32.83 4.94
CA VAL A 235 -4.33 34.21 4.58
C VAL A 235 -3.25 34.75 5.50
N LEU A 236 -2.06 34.90 4.95
CA LEU A 236 -0.93 35.53 5.62
C LEU A 236 -1.00 37.05 5.40
N LYS A 237 -1.76 37.75 6.25
CA LYS A 237 -2.02 39.19 6.09
C LYS A 237 -0.76 40.06 6.04
N LYS A 238 0.28 39.71 6.82
CA LYS A 238 1.55 40.43 6.85
C LYS A 238 2.28 40.35 5.51
N GLU A 239 2.38 39.14 4.97
CA GLU A 239 3.05 38.88 3.68
C GLU A 239 2.18 39.19 2.46
N LYS A 240 0.87 39.42 2.68
CA LYS A 240 -0.17 39.52 1.64
C LYS A 240 -0.19 38.28 0.74
N GLU A 241 -0.06 37.10 1.34
CA GLU A 241 -0.15 35.82 0.65
C GLU A 241 -1.43 35.08 1.03
N CYS A 242 -2.02 34.37 0.07
CA CYS A 242 -3.20 33.55 0.27
C CYS A 242 -3.01 32.16 -0.35
N MET A 243 -3.36 31.12 0.40
CA MET A 243 -3.32 29.74 -0.06
C MET A 243 -4.73 29.16 -0.03
N ILE A 244 -5.16 28.64 -1.17
CA ILE A 244 -6.42 27.95 -1.37
C ILE A 244 -6.09 26.46 -1.41
N ILE A 245 -6.40 25.74 -0.34
CA ILE A 245 -6.09 24.32 -0.21
C ILE A 245 -7.36 23.52 -0.44
N ASP A 246 -7.26 22.50 -1.30
CA ASP A 246 -8.39 21.65 -1.64
C ASP A 246 -7.93 20.19 -1.62
N ILE A 247 -8.54 19.40 -0.75
CA ILE A 247 -8.19 18.02 -0.48
C ILE A 247 -9.05 17.11 -1.36
N ALA A 248 -8.51 15.99 -1.84
CA ALA A 248 -9.33 14.94 -2.47
C ALA A 248 -8.86 13.54 -2.16
N VAL A 249 -9.85 12.64 -2.16
CA VAL A 249 -9.65 11.20 -2.08
C VAL A 249 -10.23 10.48 -3.29
N PRO A 250 -9.54 10.51 -4.45
CA PRO A 250 -10.02 9.86 -5.67
C PRO A 250 -9.67 8.36 -5.68
N GLY A 251 -10.15 7.65 -6.70
CA GLY A 251 -9.56 6.34 -7.04
C GLY A 251 -8.12 6.50 -7.53
N ASP A 252 -7.31 5.48 -7.30
CA ASP A 252 -5.84 5.48 -7.50
C ASP A 252 -5.40 5.80 -8.93
N CYS A 253 -6.22 5.44 -9.93
CA CYS A 253 -5.97 5.74 -11.35
C CYS A 253 -6.29 7.18 -11.77
N ARG A 254 -6.86 8.01 -10.88
CA ARG A 254 -7.38 9.35 -11.19
C ARG A 254 -6.65 10.47 -10.44
N ILE A 255 -5.49 10.20 -9.88
CA ILE A 255 -4.78 11.15 -9.01
C ILE A 255 -4.36 12.39 -9.79
N GLY A 256 -3.64 12.25 -10.92
CA GLY A 256 -3.14 13.37 -11.71
C GLY A 256 -4.26 14.17 -12.38
N ILE A 257 -5.28 13.48 -12.87
CA ILE A 257 -6.49 14.12 -13.42
C ILE A 257 -7.17 14.97 -12.35
N LYS A 258 -7.41 14.43 -11.14
CA LYS A 258 -8.10 15.15 -10.06
C LYS A 258 -7.28 16.30 -9.49
N GLU A 259 -5.96 16.16 -9.49
CA GLU A 259 -5.06 17.24 -9.13
C GLU A 259 -5.19 18.41 -10.12
N THR A 260 -5.13 18.12 -11.42
CA THR A 260 -5.25 19.13 -12.49
C THR A 260 -6.61 19.80 -12.49
N GLU A 261 -7.70 19.02 -12.44
CA GLU A 261 -9.07 19.53 -12.38
C GLU A 261 -9.26 20.53 -11.22
N LYS A 262 -8.64 20.28 -10.05
CA LYS A 262 -8.74 21.20 -8.91
C LYS A 262 -7.99 22.49 -9.16
N VAL A 263 -6.77 22.42 -9.69
CA VAL A 263 -6.00 23.63 -10.01
C VAL A 263 -6.78 24.50 -11.00
N GLU A 264 -7.32 23.90 -12.06
CA GLU A 264 -8.12 24.60 -13.07
C GLU A 264 -9.40 25.19 -12.47
N LYS A 265 -10.13 24.43 -11.66
CA LYS A 265 -11.39 24.88 -11.01
C LYS A 265 -11.20 26.14 -10.17
N TYR A 266 -10.08 26.29 -9.48
CA TYR A 266 -9.84 27.44 -8.59
C TYR A 266 -9.02 28.56 -9.23
N GLU A 267 -8.64 28.45 -10.51
CA GLU A 267 -7.81 29.46 -11.18
C GLU A 267 -8.51 30.81 -11.30
N GLU A 268 -9.81 30.83 -11.59
CA GLU A 268 -10.61 32.07 -11.61
C GLU A 268 -10.75 32.66 -10.20
N LEU A 269 -11.09 31.83 -9.20
CA LEU A 269 -11.19 32.27 -7.81
C LEU A 269 -9.88 32.87 -7.30
N LYS A 270 -8.74 32.27 -7.66
CA LYS A 270 -7.40 32.76 -7.35
C LYS A 270 -7.17 34.16 -7.93
N ARG A 271 -7.58 34.42 -9.18
CA ARG A 271 -7.46 35.74 -9.83
C ARG A 271 -8.32 36.79 -9.14
N GLU A 272 -9.57 36.47 -8.85
CA GLU A 272 -10.49 37.39 -8.18
C GLU A 272 -10.08 37.67 -6.73
N THR A 273 -9.68 36.65 -5.97
CA THR A 273 -9.17 36.80 -4.60
C THR A 273 -7.94 37.72 -4.57
N ARG A 274 -7.04 37.59 -5.56
CA ARG A 274 -5.86 38.45 -5.68
C ARG A 274 -6.24 39.92 -5.87
N LYS A 275 -7.21 40.20 -6.74
CA LYS A 275 -7.68 41.56 -7.03
C LYS A 275 -8.43 42.15 -5.84
N ILE A 276 -9.46 41.47 -5.34
CA ILE A 276 -10.37 41.97 -4.31
C ILE A 276 -9.61 42.23 -3.00
N TRP A 277 -8.71 41.33 -2.61
CA TRP A 277 -7.97 41.44 -1.35
C TRP A 277 -6.60 42.11 -1.51
N ALA A 278 -6.26 42.61 -2.70
CA ALA A 278 -4.96 43.22 -3.02
C ALA A 278 -3.76 42.38 -2.53
N MET A 279 -3.84 41.06 -2.74
CA MET A 279 -2.82 40.10 -2.30
C MET A 279 -1.63 40.09 -3.27
N LYS A 280 -0.42 39.97 -2.76
CA LYS A 280 0.80 39.83 -3.57
C LYS A 280 0.80 38.50 -4.31
N LYS A 281 0.45 37.42 -3.61
CA LYS A 281 0.51 36.05 -4.10
C LYS A 281 -0.73 35.27 -3.67
N VAL A 282 -1.35 34.55 -4.59
CA VAL A 282 -2.44 33.61 -4.30
C VAL A 282 -2.13 32.29 -4.99
N GLU A 283 -2.07 31.19 -4.24
CA GLU A 283 -1.78 29.86 -4.78
C GLU A 283 -2.91 28.86 -4.48
N VAL A 284 -3.14 27.95 -5.43
CA VAL A 284 -4.03 26.81 -5.25
C VAL A 284 -3.16 25.59 -4.97
N ILE A 285 -3.46 24.86 -3.89
CA ILE A 285 -2.68 23.74 -3.38
C ILE A 285 -3.61 22.51 -3.32
N PRO A 286 -3.60 21.64 -4.36
CA PRO A 286 -4.37 20.41 -4.35
C PRO A 286 -3.66 19.34 -3.52
N ILE A 287 -4.26 18.92 -2.40
CA ILE A 287 -3.74 17.78 -1.61
C ILE A 287 -4.54 16.53 -2.01
N VAL A 288 -3.94 15.67 -2.83
CA VAL A 288 -4.60 14.47 -3.36
C VAL A 288 -3.98 13.20 -2.78
N VAL A 289 -4.79 12.40 -2.10
CA VAL A 289 -4.42 11.08 -1.54
C VAL A 289 -5.46 10.08 -1.94
N SER A 290 -5.12 8.99 -2.62
CA SER A 290 -6.11 8.06 -3.14
C SER A 290 -6.84 7.26 -2.06
N ALA A 291 -7.96 6.65 -2.46
CA ALA A 291 -8.74 5.77 -1.62
C ALA A 291 -7.99 4.51 -1.16
N LEU A 292 -7.03 3.99 -1.94
CA LEU A 292 -6.19 2.84 -1.58
C LEU A 292 -4.75 3.21 -1.20
N GLY A 293 -4.47 4.50 -0.96
CA GLY A 293 -3.24 4.98 -0.33
C GLY A 293 -2.14 5.45 -1.29
N ALA A 294 -2.35 5.42 -2.60
CA ALA A 294 -1.48 6.07 -3.58
C ALA A 294 -1.46 7.60 -3.44
N VAL A 295 -0.32 8.19 -3.78
CA VAL A 295 -0.02 9.61 -3.57
C VAL A 295 0.64 10.19 -4.83
N SER A 296 0.35 11.46 -5.14
CA SER A 296 0.98 12.17 -6.27
C SER A 296 2.47 12.44 -6.05
N ASN A 297 3.28 12.33 -7.11
CA ASN A 297 4.69 12.74 -7.12
C ASN A 297 4.89 14.25 -6.92
N LYS A 298 3.84 15.05 -7.10
CA LYS A 298 3.83 16.50 -6.84
C LYS A 298 3.50 16.83 -5.38
N LEU A 299 3.10 15.86 -4.54
CA LEU A 299 2.65 16.14 -3.18
C LEU A 299 3.69 16.88 -2.34
N ASP A 300 4.98 16.50 -2.44
CA ASP A 300 6.04 17.16 -1.68
C ASP A 300 6.15 18.64 -2.04
N LYS A 301 6.11 18.95 -3.34
CA LYS A 301 6.11 20.34 -3.84
C LYS A 301 4.94 21.14 -3.27
N TRP A 302 3.78 20.51 -3.09
CA TRP A 302 2.62 21.15 -2.48
C TRP A 302 2.79 21.35 -0.96
N ILE A 303 3.35 20.37 -0.26
CA ILE A 303 3.63 20.46 1.19
C ILE A 303 4.71 21.50 1.49
N GLU A 304 5.77 21.56 0.69
CA GLU A 304 6.83 22.58 0.81
C GLU A 304 6.27 23.99 0.67
N LYS A 305 5.33 24.21 -0.27
CA LYS A 305 4.65 25.50 -0.45
C LYS A 305 3.81 25.92 0.75
N LEU A 306 3.24 24.95 1.48
CA LEU A 306 2.47 25.24 2.70
C LEU A 306 3.36 25.69 3.85
N GLY A 307 4.68 25.43 3.80
CA GLY A 307 5.62 25.77 4.86
C GLY A 307 5.37 25.01 6.16
N ILE A 308 4.66 23.88 6.11
CA ILE A 308 4.31 23.03 7.26
C ILE A 308 4.87 21.63 7.09
N HIS A 309 5.17 20.99 8.21
CA HIS A 309 5.59 19.60 8.22
C HIS A 309 4.38 18.67 8.40
N ILE A 310 3.92 18.05 7.31
CA ILE A 310 2.86 17.04 7.34
C ILE A 310 3.46 15.65 7.11
N ARG A 311 3.08 14.69 7.97
CA ARG A 311 3.38 13.28 7.76
C ARG A 311 2.41 12.67 6.74
N ILE A 312 2.91 12.32 5.57
CA ILE A 312 2.12 11.75 4.46
C ILE A 312 1.42 10.45 4.89
N GLU A 313 2.08 9.63 5.71
CA GLU A 313 1.52 8.39 6.23
C GLU A 313 0.24 8.61 7.06
N LEU A 314 0.08 9.78 7.69
CA LEU A 314 -1.11 10.11 8.46
C LEU A 314 -2.29 10.49 7.55
N LEU A 315 -2.01 11.19 6.44
CA LEU A 315 -2.99 11.47 5.40
C LEU A 315 -3.49 10.17 4.77
N GLN A 316 -2.57 9.29 4.38
CA GLN A 316 -2.88 7.97 3.83
C GLN A 316 -3.70 7.15 4.82
N LYS A 317 -3.25 7.03 6.08
CA LYS A 317 -3.97 6.29 7.13
C LYS A 317 -5.45 6.70 7.20
N THR A 318 -5.73 7.99 7.09
CA THR A 318 -7.07 8.53 7.28
C THR A 318 -7.96 8.27 6.08
N ALA A 319 -7.44 8.42 4.87
CA ALA A 319 -8.12 8.01 3.65
C ALA A 319 -8.43 6.49 3.68
N LEU A 320 -7.44 5.68 4.06
CA LEU A 320 -7.52 4.21 4.13
C LEU A 320 -8.53 3.72 5.18
N LEU A 321 -8.59 4.34 6.36
CA LEU A 321 -9.60 4.01 7.38
C LEU A 321 -11.02 4.30 6.89
N GLY A 322 -11.21 5.40 6.15
CA GLY A 322 -12.48 5.71 5.50
C GLY A 322 -12.84 4.67 4.44
N THR A 323 -11.88 4.26 3.61
CA THR A 323 -12.08 3.24 2.59
C THR A 323 -12.40 1.87 3.21
N ALA A 324 -11.70 1.47 4.26
CA ALA A 324 -11.97 0.23 4.98
C ALA A 324 -13.39 0.20 5.57
N ARG A 325 -13.88 1.33 6.10
CA ARG A 325 -15.26 1.46 6.58
C ARG A 325 -16.27 1.26 5.46
N ILE A 326 -16.04 1.89 4.30
CA ILE A 326 -16.89 1.74 3.11
C ILE A 326 -16.95 0.28 2.66
N LEU A 327 -15.79 -0.38 2.56
CA LEU A 327 -15.68 -1.76 2.12
C LEU A 327 -16.39 -2.73 3.07
N ARG A 328 -16.15 -2.64 4.39
CA ARG A 328 -16.84 -3.48 5.39
C ARG A 328 -18.35 -3.35 5.25
N ARG A 329 -18.85 -2.10 5.23
CA ARG A 329 -20.28 -1.83 5.11
C ARG A 329 -20.90 -2.33 3.80
N SER A 330 -20.15 -2.29 2.70
CA SER A 330 -20.67 -2.61 1.37
C SER A 330 -20.53 -4.09 1.02
N LEU A 331 -19.59 -4.80 1.64
CA LEU A 331 -19.31 -6.21 1.32
C LEU A 331 -19.92 -7.18 2.34
N GLU A 332 -20.16 -6.73 3.57
CA GLU A 332 -20.86 -7.48 4.63
C GLU A 332 -22.39 -7.34 4.55
N SER A 333 -22.90 -6.44 3.70
CA SER A 333 -24.32 -6.21 3.43
C SER A 333 -24.90 -7.12 2.37
#